data_AF-A0A923PXE1-F1
#
_entry.id   AF-A0A923PXE1-F1
#
_cell.length_a   1.000
_cell.length_b   1.000
_cell.length_c   1.000
_cell.angle_alpha   90.00
_cell.angle_beta   90.00
_cell.angle_gamma   90.00
#
_symmetry.space_group_name_H-M   'P 1'
#
loop_
_entity.id
_entity.type
_entity.pdbx_description
1 polymer ?
#
loop_
_entity_poly.entity_id
_entity_poly.type
_entity_poly.pdbx_seq_one_letter_code
_entity_poly.pdbx_strand_id
1 'polypeptide(L)'
;IEVTVDRIINIGKKIWGIMDAGRPVINVASYTANALPMGLTCWSDLAGWNVPESKVYRVTYENGFGADVVRFAYRVTYTAGGNLKGVGKYLTNATIAPADVHVSWGFNLNATGEVPSVFNTGTKEQPVAGMQMLMKWQVKSVVTELQNTEMFYVGGNNTLKHLE
;
A
#
# COMPACT_ATOMS: atom_id res chain seq x y z
N ILE A 1 -0.07 -20.59 -21.60
CA ILE A 1 0.55 -20.56 -20.26
C ILE A 1 -0.45 -21.23 -19.33
N GLU A 2 -0.04 -22.27 -18.61
CA GLU A 2 -0.89 -22.96 -17.65
C GLU A 2 -1.02 -22.12 -16.37
N VAL A 3 -2.23 -22.05 -15.79
CA VAL A 3 -2.48 -21.31 -14.56
C VAL A 3 -2.16 -22.18 -13.36
N THR A 4 -1.28 -21.71 -12.47
CA THR A 4 -0.86 -22.40 -11.26
C THR A 4 -1.37 -21.64 -10.04
N VAL A 5 -2.40 -22.19 -9.38
CA VAL A 5 -3.17 -21.49 -8.34
C VAL A 5 -2.41 -21.30 -7.02
N ASP A 6 -1.52 -22.22 -6.66
CA ASP A 6 -0.76 -22.20 -5.40
C ASP A 6 0.41 -21.20 -5.39
N ARG A 7 0.87 -20.81 -6.59
CA ARG A 7 1.91 -19.79 -6.76
C ARG A 7 1.25 -18.43 -6.96
N ILE A 8 1.57 -17.49 -6.08
CA ILE A 8 1.02 -16.14 -6.09
C ILE A 8 2.07 -15.15 -6.57
N ILE A 9 1.71 -14.34 -7.55
CA ILE A 9 2.59 -13.35 -8.17
C ILE A 9 2.08 -11.94 -7.93
N ASN A 10 3.00 -11.00 -7.75
CA ASN A 10 2.68 -9.58 -7.68
C ASN A 10 2.64 -9.00 -9.09
N ILE A 11 1.50 -8.41 -9.46
CA ILE A 11 1.37 -7.58 -10.66
C ILE A 11 1.08 -6.16 -10.20
N GLY A 12 2.07 -5.27 -10.28
CA GLY A 12 1.94 -3.92 -9.76
C GLY A 12 2.52 -2.84 -10.64
N LYS A 13 2.08 -1.59 -10.39
CA LYS A 13 2.54 -0.38 -11.06
C LYS A 13 2.87 0.68 -10.01
N LYS A 14 4.05 1.29 -10.15
CA LYS A 14 4.43 2.48 -9.39
C LYS A 14 3.80 3.73 -10.03
N ILE A 15 3.17 4.56 -9.21
CA ILE A 15 2.51 5.81 -9.60
C ILE A 15 3.22 6.95 -8.86
N TRP A 16 3.69 7.97 -9.58
CA TRP A 16 4.34 9.14 -9.00
C TRP A 16 3.33 10.28 -8.85
N GLY A 17 3.22 10.82 -7.64
CA GLY A 17 2.54 12.08 -7.34
C GLY A 17 3.58 13.10 -6.89
N ILE A 18 3.96 14.01 -7.79
CA ILE A 18 4.77 15.19 -7.44
C ILE A 18 3.76 16.30 -7.18
N MET A 19 3.77 16.86 -5.97
CA MET A 19 2.97 18.04 -5.63
C MET A 19 3.92 19.19 -5.34
N ASP A 20 3.88 20.22 -6.18
CA ASP A 20 4.68 21.43 -5.99
C ASP A 20 3.86 22.47 -5.23
N ALA A 21 4.18 22.66 -3.95
CA ALA A 21 3.51 23.62 -3.08
C ALA A 21 4.33 24.92 -2.92
N GLY A 22 5.11 25.30 -3.94
CA GLY A 22 5.72 26.61 -4.09
C GLY A 22 6.93 26.91 -3.20
N ARG A 23 7.18 26.14 -2.12
CA ARG A 23 8.41 26.17 -1.30
C ARG A 23 8.78 24.84 -0.57
N PRO A 24 7.86 23.90 -0.28
CA PRO A 24 8.22 22.55 0.20
C PRO A 24 8.23 21.51 -0.93
N VAL A 25 9.22 20.62 -0.95
CA VAL A 25 9.26 19.49 -1.89
C VAL A 25 8.50 18.31 -1.30
N ILE A 26 7.46 17.88 -2.01
CA ILE A 26 6.65 16.71 -1.68
C ILE A 26 6.82 15.68 -2.80
N ASN A 27 7.56 14.61 -2.51
CA ASN A 27 7.66 13.45 -3.40
C ASN A 27 6.83 12.31 -2.82
N VAL A 28 5.67 12.02 -3.40
CA VAL A 28 4.85 10.88 -2.97
C VAL A 28 4.73 9.87 -4.09
N ALA A 29 5.36 8.71 -3.93
CA ALA A 29 5.13 7.57 -4.80
C ALA A 29 4.06 6.66 -4.18
N SER A 30 2.99 6.41 -4.93
CA SER A 30 2.00 5.38 -4.60
C SER A 30 2.33 4.11 -5.36
N TYR A 31 2.02 2.95 -4.78
CA TYR A 31 2.18 1.67 -5.44
C TYR A 31 0.86 0.92 -5.38
N THR A 32 0.42 0.40 -6.53
CA THR A 32 -0.75 -0.48 -6.62
C THR A 32 -0.28 -1.86 -7.07
N ALA A 33 -0.74 -2.89 -6.37
CA ALA A 33 -0.37 -4.27 -6.57
C ALA A 33 -1.60 -5.19 -6.65
N ASN A 34 -1.43 -6.32 -7.32
CA ASN A 34 -2.35 -7.45 -7.32
C ASN A 34 -1.58 -8.69 -6.89
N ALA A 35 -2.18 -9.54 -6.07
CA ALA A 35 -1.62 -10.84 -5.73
C ALA A 35 -2.50 -11.93 -6.36
N LEU A 36 -2.14 -12.34 -7.57
CA LEU A 36 -2.90 -13.23 -8.44
C LEU A 36 -2.19 -14.59 -8.58
N PRO A 37 -2.89 -15.66 -8.99
CA PRO A 37 -2.21 -16.91 -9.25
C PRO A 37 -1.31 -16.81 -10.49
N MET A 38 -0.24 -17.58 -10.51
CA MET A 38 0.74 -17.57 -11.59
C MET A 38 0.08 -17.99 -12.91
N GLY A 39 0.37 -17.25 -13.99
CA GLY A 39 -0.20 -17.50 -15.32
C GLY A 39 -1.43 -16.65 -15.65
N LEU A 40 -2.03 -15.98 -14.67
CA LEU A 40 -3.05 -14.95 -14.89
C LEU A 40 -2.42 -13.57 -15.00
N THR A 41 -2.92 -12.76 -15.94
CA THR A 41 -2.43 -11.40 -16.22
C THR A 41 -3.39 -10.31 -15.78
N CYS A 42 -4.69 -10.63 -15.63
CA CYS A 42 -5.70 -9.68 -15.21
C CYS A 42 -6.57 -10.25 -14.09
N TRP A 43 -6.95 -9.40 -13.14
CA TRP A 43 -7.86 -9.76 -12.05
C TRP A 43 -9.30 -9.95 -12.51
N SER A 44 -9.68 -9.41 -13.68
CA SER A 44 -11.02 -9.54 -14.26
C SER A 44 -11.40 -10.98 -14.62
N ASP A 45 -10.41 -11.86 -14.74
CA ASP A 45 -10.60 -13.28 -15.01
C ASP A 45 -10.95 -14.08 -13.73
N LEU A 46 -10.91 -13.42 -12.57
CA LEU A 46 -11.37 -13.95 -11.28
C LEU A 46 -12.72 -13.32 -10.91
N ALA A 47 -13.50 -14.04 -10.12
CA ALA A 47 -14.82 -13.60 -9.65
C ALA A 47 -14.95 -13.71 -8.13
N GLY A 48 -16.08 -13.26 -7.58
CA GLY A 48 -16.37 -13.38 -6.14
C GLY A 48 -15.65 -12.34 -5.26
N TRP A 49 -15.25 -11.22 -5.83
CA TRP A 49 -14.64 -10.11 -5.11
C TRP A 49 -15.58 -9.52 -4.05
N ASN A 50 -15.03 -9.20 -2.89
CA ASN A 50 -15.68 -8.37 -1.89
C ASN A 50 -15.69 -6.91 -2.35
N VAL A 51 -16.51 -6.08 -1.68
CA VAL A 51 -16.38 -4.62 -1.80
C VAL A 51 -14.99 -4.17 -1.33
N PRO A 52 -14.38 -3.15 -1.95
CA PRO A 52 -13.06 -2.66 -1.54
C PRO A 52 -13.08 -2.16 -0.09
N GLU A 53 -12.05 -2.52 0.67
CA GLU A 53 -11.82 -1.99 2.01
C GLU A 53 -10.79 -0.87 1.99
N SER A 54 -10.94 0.08 2.90
CA SER A 54 -10.06 1.23 2.97
C SER A 54 -9.89 1.75 4.40
N LYS A 55 -8.65 2.12 4.77
CA LYS A 55 -8.34 2.73 6.06
C LYS A 55 -7.31 3.85 5.90
N VAL A 56 -7.53 4.96 6.58
CA VAL A 56 -6.65 6.14 6.59
C VAL A 56 -5.83 6.15 7.87
N TYR A 57 -4.52 6.38 7.72
CA TYR A 57 -3.56 6.58 8.79
C TYR A 57 -3.04 8.02 8.71
N ARG A 58 -2.77 8.63 9.86
CA ARG A 58 -2.34 10.03 9.97
C ARG A 58 -1.14 10.12 10.89
N VAL A 59 -0.14 10.88 10.45
CA VAL A 59 1.02 11.25 11.24
C VAL A 59 1.19 12.76 11.22
N THR A 60 1.49 13.32 12.39
CA THR A 60 1.68 14.75 12.60
C THR A 60 3.02 14.97 13.29
N TYR A 61 3.77 15.97 12.81
CA TYR A 61 5.01 16.44 13.42
C TYR A 61 4.84 17.89 13.85
N GLU A 62 5.18 18.16 15.09
CA GLU A 62 5.17 19.49 15.70
C GLU A 62 6.60 20.03 15.82
N ASN A 63 6.76 21.35 15.77
CA ASN A 63 8.01 22.01 16.12
C ASN A 63 8.11 22.28 17.64
N GLY A 64 9.23 22.82 18.10
CA GLY A 64 9.44 23.16 19.52
C GLY A 64 8.49 24.23 20.09
N PHE A 65 7.65 24.86 19.27
CA PHE A 65 6.60 25.80 19.68
C PHE A 65 5.20 25.15 19.69
N GLY A 66 5.10 23.84 19.43
CA GLY A 66 3.83 23.11 19.40
C GLY A 66 2.99 23.35 18.14
N ALA A 67 3.57 23.90 17.07
CA ALA A 67 2.88 24.09 15.80
C ALA A 67 3.11 22.91 14.85
N ASP A 68 2.03 22.40 14.24
CA ASP A 68 2.07 21.37 13.21
C ASP A 68 2.87 21.84 11.98
N VAL A 69 4.04 21.22 11.76
CA VAL A 69 4.90 21.54 10.61
C VAL A 69 4.74 20.54 9.47
N VAL A 70 4.39 19.29 9.77
CA VAL A 70 4.04 18.29 8.76
C VAL A 70 2.82 17.51 9.22
N ARG A 71 1.81 17.45 8.38
CA ARG A 71 0.68 16.52 8.51
C ARG A 71 0.66 15.64 7.27
N PHE A 72 0.80 14.35 7.48
CA PHE A 72 0.80 13.37 6.40
C PHE A 72 -0.25 12.30 6.71
N ALA A 73 -1.25 12.21 5.84
CA ALA A 73 -2.23 11.15 5.86
C ALA A 73 -2.09 10.31 4.61
N TYR A 74 -2.21 9.00 4.77
CA TYR A 74 -2.25 8.05 3.66
C TYR A 74 -3.32 7.01 3.89
N ARG A 75 -3.75 6.40 2.79
CA ARG A 75 -4.83 5.44 2.73
C ARG A 75 -4.29 4.12 2.22
N VAL A 76 -4.55 3.05 2.98
CA VAL A 76 -4.39 1.68 2.53
C VAL A 76 -5.73 1.20 2.02
N THR A 77 -5.81 0.79 0.76
CA THR A 77 -7.02 0.26 0.11
C THR A 77 -6.70 -1.10 -0.50
N TYR A 78 -7.64 -2.03 -0.49
CA TYR A 78 -7.48 -3.33 -1.12
C TYR A 78 -8.84 -3.95 -1.46
N THR A 79 -8.87 -4.83 -2.46
CA THR A 79 -10.04 -5.65 -2.78
C THR A 79 -9.66 -7.12 -2.68
N ALA A 80 -10.42 -7.87 -1.90
CA ALA A 80 -10.13 -9.27 -1.55
C ALA A 80 -11.23 -10.23 -2.04
N GLY A 81 -11.00 -11.53 -1.90
CA GLY A 81 -12.02 -12.57 -2.12
C GLY A 81 -12.09 -13.14 -3.53
N GLY A 82 -11.37 -12.57 -4.50
CA GLY A 82 -11.34 -13.08 -5.87
C GLY A 82 -10.90 -14.54 -5.91
N ASN A 83 -11.59 -15.35 -6.70
CA ASN A 83 -11.34 -16.77 -6.84
C ASN A 83 -11.43 -17.21 -8.30
N LEU A 84 -10.71 -18.28 -8.62
CA LEU A 84 -10.78 -18.92 -9.92
C LEU A 84 -11.71 -20.12 -9.82
N LYS A 85 -12.96 -19.96 -10.28
CA LYS A 85 -13.98 -21.03 -10.25
C LYS A 85 -14.15 -21.65 -8.85
N GLY A 86 -14.18 -20.82 -7.81
CA GLY A 86 -14.32 -21.22 -6.41
C GLY A 86 -13.00 -21.62 -5.73
N VAL A 87 -11.87 -21.58 -6.43
CA VAL A 87 -10.56 -21.94 -5.87
C VAL A 87 -9.77 -20.68 -5.50
N GLY A 88 -9.30 -20.68 -4.25
CA GLY A 88 -8.40 -19.67 -3.73
C GLY A 88 -9.07 -18.35 -3.37
N LYS A 89 -8.29 -17.47 -2.75
CA LYS A 89 -8.67 -16.10 -2.39
C LYS A 89 -7.54 -15.14 -2.70
N TYR A 90 -7.73 -14.30 -3.70
CA TYR A 90 -6.71 -13.42 -4.25
C TYR A 90 -6.96 -11.94 -3.90
N LEU A 91 -6.00 -11.09 -4.23
CA LEU A 91 -6.05 -9.65 -3.97
C LEU A 91 -5.91 -8.87 -5.27
N THR A 92 -6.70 -7.81 -5.41
CA THR A 92 -6.56 -6.82 -6.48
C THR A 92 -6.63 -5.41 -5.91
N ASN A 93 -6.04 -4.45 -6.64
CA ASN A 93 -6.07 -3.03 -6.32
C ASN A 93 -5.63 -2.74 -4.88
N ALA A 94 -4.61 -3.47 -4.40
CA ALA A 94 -3.98 -3.20 -3.12
C ALA A 94 -3.06 -1.98 -3.29
N THR A 95 -3.43 -0.87 -2.69
CA THR A 95 -2.81 0.44 -2.91
C THR A 95 -2.53 1.14 -1.59
N ILE A 96 -1.32 1.72 -1.46
CA ILE A 96 -1.09 2.80 -0.51
C ILE A 96 -0.90 4.11 -1.26
N ALA A 97 -1.71 5.11 -0.93
CA ALA A 97 -1.72 6.42 -1.59
C ALA A 97 -1.89 7.56 -0.57
N PRO A 98 -1.37 8.77 -0.85
CA PRO A 98 -1.61 9.94 -0.01
C PRO A 98 -3.11 10.28 0.04
N ALA A 99 -3.57 10.68 1.21
CA ALA A 99 -4.94 11.12 1.45
C ALA A 99 -5.02 12.62 1.78
N ASP A 100 -4.04 13.12 2.52
CA ASP A 100 -3.88 14.54 2.84
C ASP A 100 -2.40 14.82 3.11
N VAL A 101 -1.88 15.94 2.61
CA VAL A 101 -0.47 16.30 2.77
C VAL A 101 -0.36 17.80 3.02
N HIS A 102 0.20 18.15 4.16
CA HIS A 102 0.55 19.51 4.51
C HIS A 102 2.00 19.56 5.00
N VAL A 103 2.79 20.45 4.40
CA VAL A 103 4.19 20.67 4.77
C VAL A 103 4.43 22.16 4.88
N SER A 104 4.86 22.60 6.07
CA SER A 104 5.24 23.98 6.34
C SER A 104 6.58 24.33 5.69
N TRP A 105 6.81 25.63 5.51
CA TRP A 105 8.07 26.14 4.97
C TRP A 105 9.28 25.66 5.79
N GLY A 106 10.39 25.34 5.10
CA GLY A 106 11.61 24.84 5.72
C GLY A 106 11.61 23.33 5.99
N PHE A 107 10.53 22.63 5.64
CA PHE A 107 10.42 21.17 5.74
C PHE A 107 10.20 20.55 4.35
N ASN A 108 10.63 19.29 4.22
CA ASN A 108 10.42 18.45 3.04
C ASN A 108 9.86 17.10 3.50
N LEU A 109 8.96 16.54 2.68
CA LEU A 109 8.40 15.22 2.89
C LEU A 109 8.67 14.34 1.66
N ASN A 110 9.35 13.23 1.86
CA ASN A 110 9.46 12.18 0.85
C ASN A 110 8.72 10.95 1.36
N ALA A 111 7.68 10.50 0.66
CA ALA A 111 6.92 9.31 1.03
C ALA A 111 6.85 8.32 -0.14
N THR A 112 6.94 7.03 0.15
CA THR A 112 6.90 5.97 -0.86
C THR A 112 6.18 4.75 -0.32
N GLY A 113 5.14 4.34 -1.04
CA GLY A 113 4.50 3.05 -0.88
C GLY A 113 5.29 1.96 -1.60
N GLU A 114 5.43 0.79 -0.96
CA GLU A 114 6.07 -0.40 -1.54
C GLU A 114 5.28 -1.67 -1.22
N VAL A 115 5.43 -2.69 -2.06
CA VAL A 115 4.92 -4.04 -1.81
C VAL A 115 6.11 -4.99 -1.89
N PRO A 116 6.80 -5.26 -0.76
CA PRO A 116 8.01 -6.06 -0.76
C PRO A 116 7.75 -7.54 -1.07
N SER A 117 6.58 -8.07 -0.70
CA SER A 117 6.31 -9.50 -0.83
C SER A 117 4.83 -9.82 -1.04
N VAL A 118 4.60 -10.90 -1.78
CA VAL A 118 3.32 -11.62 -1.85
C VAL A 118 3.59 -13.11 -1.61
N PHE A 119 2.69 -13.79 -0.92
CA PHE A 119 2.86 -15.19 -0.53
C PHE A 119 1.52 -15.88 -0.33
N ASN A 120 1.54 -17.22 -0.24
CA ASN A 120 0.36 -18.02 0.06
C ASN A 120 0.28 -18.29 1.57
N THR A 121 -0.82 -17.87 2.20
CA THR A 121 -1.15 -18.12 3.62
C THR A 121 -2.15 -19.26 3.82
N GLY A 122 -2.71 -19.77 2.73
CA GLY A 122 -3.60 -20.93 2.72
C GLY A 122 -2.85 -22.22 2.39
N THR A 123 -3.57 -23.20 1.82
CA THR A 123 -2.97 -24.44 1.32
C THR A 123 -2.66 -24.35 -0.18
N LYS A 124 -2.11 -25.41 -0.78
CA LYS A 124 -1.91 -25.46 -2.24
C LYS A 124 -3.23 -25.62 -2.98
N GLU A 125 -4.17 -26.36 -2.40
CA GLU A 125 -5.48 -26.65 -2.95
C GLU A 125 -6.45 -25.47 -2.78
N GLN A 126 -6.30 -24.72 -1.68
CA GLN A 126 -7.09 -23.52 -1.38
C GLN A 126 -6.16 -22.38 -0.96
N PRO A 127 -5.47 -21.76 -1.94
CA PRO A 127 -4.49 -20.71 -1.67
C PRO A 127 -5.17 -19.43 -1.19
N VAL A 128 -4.51 -18.71 -0.27
CA VAL A 128 -4.97 -17.41 0.22
C VAL A 128 -3.83 -16.42 0.07
N ALA A 129 -4.01 -15.44 -0.80
CA ALA A 129 -3.02 -14.39 -1.02
C ALA A 129 -2.78 -13.59 0.26
N GLY A 130 -1.51 -13.53 0.68
CA GLY A 130 -1.00 -12.56 1.63
C GLY A 130 -0.13 -11.55 0.89
N MET A 131 -0.23 -10.28 1.28
CA MET A 131 0.60 -9.21 0.76
C MET A 131 1.09 -8.34 1.90
N GLN A 132 2.39 -8.10 1.95
CA GLN A 132 2.98 -7.05 2.78
C GLN A 132 3.02 -5.76 2.00
N MET A 133 2.67 -4.66 2.65
CA MET A 133 2.72 -3.31 2.09
C MET A 133 3.46 -2.40 3.07
N LEU A 134 4.35 -1.56 2.57
CA LEU A 134 5.10 -0.61 3.38
C LEU A 134 4.73 0.80 2.98
N MET A 135 4.50 1.67 3.96
CA MET A 135 4.56 3.11 3.76
C MET A 135 5.81 3.64 4.43
N LYS A 136 6.78 4.08 3.62
CA LYS A 136 8.01 4.70 4.09
C LYS A 136 7.89 6.20 3.91
N TRP A 137 8.29 6.97 4.90
CA TRP A 137 8.43 8.41 4.70
C TRP A 137 9.58 9.01 5.48
N GLN A 138 10.02 10.15 4.98
CA GLN A 138 11.09 10.95 5.54
C GLN A 138 10.62 12.39 5.64
N VAL A 139 10.79 12.97 6.83
CA VAL A 139 10.61 14.39 7.08
C VAL A 139 11.98 15.01 7.31
N LYS A 140 12.31 16.04 6.54
CA LYS A 140 13.61 16.73 6.62
C LYS A 140 13.44 18.23 6.78
N SER A 141 14.18 18.81 7.70
CA SER A 141 14.40 20.26 7.82
C SER A 141 15.90 20.58 7.71
N VAL A 142 16.27 21.85 7.90
CA VAL A 142 17.69 22.25 7.96
C VAL A 142 18.42 21.62 9.16
N VAL A 143 17.70 21.29 10.24
CA VAL A 143 18.29 20.90 11.54
C VAL A 143 18.07 19.42 11.86
N THR A 144 17.06 18.77 11.27
CA THR A 144 16.67 17.41 11.64
C THR A 144 16.18 16.62 10.45
N GLU A 145 16.47 15.32 10.46
CA GLU A 145 15.97 14.34 9.52
C GLU A 145 15.36 13.17 10.31
N LEU A 146 14.12 12.81 9.98
CA LEU A 146 13.39 11.70 10.56
C LEU A 146 12.94 10.76 9.44
N GLN A 147 13.09 9.46 9.66
CA GLN A 147 12.63 8.43 8.74
C GLN A 147 11.77 7.44 9.51
N ASN A 148 10.64 7.06 8.92
CA ASN A 148 9.72 6.10 9.49
C ASN A 148 9.23 5.15 8.42
N THR A 149 8.81 3.96 8.85
CA THR A 149 8.19 2.95 8.01
C THR A 149 7.07 2.32 8.81
N GLU A 150 5.88 2.24 8.23
CA GLU A 150 4.79 1.41 8.75
C GLU A 150 4.57 0.22 7.82
N MET A 151 4.40 -0.96 8.42
CA MET A 151 4.08 -2.19 7.69
C MET A 151 2.62 -2.59 7.84
N PHE A 152 2.02 -3.00 6.72
CA PHE A 152 0.67 -3.55 6.67
C PHE A 152 0.68 -4.95 6.07
N TYR A 153 -0.18 -5.81 6.59
CA TYR A 153 -0.57 -7.05 5.95
C TYR A 153 -1.99 -6.94 5.44
N VAL A 154 -2.19 -7.29 4.17
CA VAL A 154 -3.52 -7.52 3.60
C VAL A 154 -3.66 -8.97 3.13
N GLY A 155 -4.81 -9.57 3.43
CA GLY A 155 -5.12 -10.96 3.12
C GLY A 155 -6.32 -11.09 2.17
N GLY A 156 -6.24 -12.02 1.22
CA GLY A 156 -7.31 -12.36 0.28
C GLY A 156 -8.59 -12.87 0.97
N ASN A 157 -8.50 -13.22 2.25
CA ASN A 157 -9.63 -13.50 3.14
C ASN A 157 -10.25 -12.24 3.77
N ASN A 158 -10.00 -11.05 3.21
CA ASN A 158 -10.52 -9.76 3.67
C ASN A 158 -10.00 -9.35 5.06
N THR A 159 -8.68 -9.47 5.24
CA THR A 159 -8.00 -9.08 6.48
C THR A 159 -7.05 -7.92 6.21
N LEU A 160 -7.09 -6.89 7.07
CA LEU A 160 -6.07 -5.84 7.16
C LEU A 160 -5.47 -5.82 8.56
N LYS A 161 -4.14 -5.87 8.67
CA LYS A 161 -3.40 -5.72 9.93
C LYS A 161 -2.29 -4.67 9.77
N HIS A 162 -2.15 -3.82 10.79
CA HIS A 162 -1.00 -2.93 10.95
C HIS A 162 0.03 -3.66 11.83
N LEU A 163 1.28 -3.75 11.39
CA LEU A 163 2.31 -4.64 11.95
C LEU A 163 3.49 -3.90 12.61
N GLU A 164 3.37 -2.58 12.78
CA GLU A 164 4.44 -1.63 13.18
C GLU A 164 5.40 -1.24 12.04
#